data_AF-A0A6V7K2I0-F1
#
_entry.id   AF-A0A6V7K2I0-F1
#
_cell.length_a   1.000
_cell.length_b   1.000
_cell.length_c   1.000
_cell.angle_alpha   90.00
_cell.angle_beta   90.00
_cell.angle_gamma   90.00
#
_symmetry.space_group_name_H-M   'P 1'
#
loop_
_entity.id
_entity.type
_entity.pdbx_description
1 polymer ?
#
loop_
_entity_poly.entity_id
_entity_poly.type
_entity_poly.pdbx_seq_one_letter_code
_entity_poly.pdbx_strand_id
1 'polypeptide(L)'
;FRLAESNQKLGKIIIELYEDVVPKTCQNFLSLCQGFNGLSYKNTPFHRIIAGYMAQGGDVTKFNGAGGISIYGEKFEDENFR
;
A
#
# COMPACT_ATOMS: atom_id res chain seq x y z
N PHE A 1 4.12 8.57 -2.19
CA PHE A 1 3.99 7.98 -3.54
C PHE A 1 4.17 9.03 -4.61
N ARG A 2 4.92 8.75 -5.68
CA ARG A 2 4.89 9.57 -6.90
C ARG A 2 4.02 8.83 -7.90
N LEU A 3 2.97 9.48 -8.39
CA LEU A 3 1.97 8.86 -9.24
C LEU A 3 2.23 9.18 -10.71
N ALA A 4 1.91 8.22 -11.57
CA ALA A 4 1.93 8.38 -13.00
C ALA A 4 0.80 7.58 -13.63
N GLU A 5 0.31 8.06 -14.77
CA GLU A 5 -0.59 7.35 -15.66
C GLU A 5 0.04 7.38 -17.05
N SER A 6 0.32 6.20 -17.61
CA SER A 6 1.09 6.06 -18.86
C SER A 6 2.40 6.87 -18.80
N ASN A 7 2.53 7.94 -19.60
CA ASN A 7 3.71 8.80 -19.63
C ASN A 7 3.52 10.13 -18.89
N GLN A 8 2.40 10.31 -18.19
CA GLN A 8 2.08 11.54 -17.48
C GLN A 8 2.33 11.39 -15.98
N LYS A 9 3.09 12.32 -15.40
CA LYS A 9 3.25 12.43 -13.94
C LYS A 9 2.00 13.10 -13.36
N LEU A 10 1.34 12.44 -12.41
CA LEU A 10 0.11 12.94 -11.78
C LEU A 10 0.38 13.71 -10.48
N GLY A 11 1.58 13.56 -9.90
CA GLY A 11 1.99 14.30 -8.71
C GLY A 11 2.50 13.40 -7.58
N LYS A 12 2.48 13.92 -6.36
CA LYS A 12 3.00 13.25 -5.17
C LYS A 12 1.92 13.17 -4.09
N ILE A 13 1.69 11.97 -3.57
CA ILE A 13 0.95 11.74 -2.33
C ILE A 13 1.95 11.63 -1.18
N ILE A 14 1.70 12.37 -0.11
CA ILE A 14 2.39 12.26 1.17
C ILE A 14 1.37 11.66 2.15
N ILE A 15 1.78 10.64 2.90
CA ILE A 15 0.95 9.95 3.88
C ILE A 15 1.72 9.98 5.19
N GLU A 16 1.09 10.50 6.24
CA GLU A 16 1.57 10.38 7.61
C GLU A 16 1.03 9.07 8.20
N LEU A 17 1.85 8.40 9.02
CA LEU A 17 1.53 7.12 9.63
C LEU A 17 1.41 7.30 11.15
N TYR A 18 0.33 6.83 11.73
CA TYR A 18 0.07 6.90 13.18
C TYR A 18 0.74 5.72 13.90
N GLU A 19 2.08 5.73 13.92
CA GLU A 19 2.89 4.66 14.52
C GLU A 19 2.67 4.54 16.04
N ASP A 20 2.27 5.63 16.70
CA ASP A 20 1.88 5.65 18.11
C ASP A 20 0.55 4.94 18.40
N VAL A 21 -0.30 4.77 17.37
CA VAL A 21 -1.61 4.11 17.47
C VAL A 21 -1.57 2.67 16.95
N VAL A 22 -0.94 2.47 15.78
CA VAL A 22 -0.89 1.18 15.06
C VAL A 22 0.54 0.89 14.56
N PRO A 23 1.51 0.67 15.47
CA PRO A 23 2.92 0.52 15.11
C PRO A 23 3.17 -0.64 14.14
N LYS A 24 2.49 -1.78 14.30
CA LYS A 24 2.70 -2.98 13.46
C LYS A 24 2.19 -2.74 12.03
N THR A 25 1.03 -2.12 11.89
CA THR A 25 0.45 -1.76 10.60
C THR A 25 1.31 -0.72 9.89
N CYS A 26 1.79 0.29 10.63
CA CYS A 26 2.68 1.33 10.11
C CYS A 26 4.01 0.75 9.64
N GLN A 27 4.63 -0.14 10.44
CA GLN A 27 5.85 -0.84 10.07
C GLN A 27 5.67 -1.64 8.78
N ASN A 28 4.59 -2.43 8.67
CA ASN A 28 4.29 -3.18 7.45
C ASN A 28 4.21 -2.27 6.21
N PHE A 29 3.44 -1.19 6.29
CA PHE A 29 3.27 -0.25 5.19
C PHE A 29 4.59 0.42 4.78
N LEU A 30 5.37 0.87 5.77
CA LEU A 30 6.65 1.53 5.52
C LEU A 30 7.67 0.58 4.90
N SER A 31 7.76 -0.67 5.38
CA SER A 31 8.65 -1.68 4.81
C SER A 31 8.32 -1.99 3.35
N LEU A 32 7.03 -2.09 2.97
CA LEU A 32 6.64 -2.28 1.57
C LEU A 32 6.88 -1.02 0.70
N CYS A 33 6.86 0.19 1.30
CA CYS A 33 7.30 1.40 0.60
C CYS A 33 8.80 1.38 0.29
N GLN A 34 9.62 0.87 1.21
CA GLN A 34 11.08 0.77 1.07
C GLN A 34 11.51 -0.43 0.21
N GLY A 35 10.68 -1.47 0.19
CA GLY A 35 10.97 -2.77 -0.40
C GLY A 35 11.30 -3.80 0.67
N PHE A 36 10.64 -4.97 0.59
CA PHE A 36 10.81 -6.09 1.50
C PHE A 36 10.84 -7.39 0.71
N ASN A 37 11.93 -8.16 0.82
CA ASN A 37 12.11 -9.44 0.12
C ASN A 37 11.79 -9.38 -1.39
N GLY A 38 12.20 -8.29 -2.06
CA GLY A 38 11.93 -8.07 -3.49
C GLY A 38 10.53 -7.58 -3.83
N LEU A 39 9.63 -7.44 -2.85
CA LEU A 39 8.29 -6.90 -3.01
C LEU A 39 8.23 -5.44 -2.57
N SER A 40 7.49 -4.61 -3.31
CA SER A 40 7.34 -3.19 -3.01
C SER A 40 6.06 -2.63 -3.61
N TYR A 41 5.54 -1.53 -3.07
CA TYR A 41 4.51 -0.74 -3.72
C TYR A 41 5.00 0.02 -4.97
N LYS A 42 6.31 0.04 -5.22
CA LYS A 42 6.84 0.62 -6.45
C LYS A 42 6.29 -0.14 -7.66
N ASN A 43 5.76 0.59 -8.64
CA ASN A 43 5.16 0.06 -9.87
C ASN A 43 3.89 -0.78 -9.65
N THR A 44 3.27 -0.74 -8.47
CA THR A 44 1.94 -1.35 -8.29
C THR A 44 0.85 -0.37 -8.68
N PRO A 45 -0.21 -0.83 -9.39
CA PRO A 45 -1.29 0.04 -9.79
C PRO A 45 -2.30 0.25 -8.65
N PHE A 46 -3.02 1.36 -8.72
CA PHE A 46 -4.35 1.44 -8.13
C PHE A 46 -5.31 0.64 -9.03
N HIS A 47 -5.55 -0.61 -8.69
CA HIS A 47 -6.31 -1.54 -9.53
C HIS A 47 -7.83 -1.33 -9.42
N ARG A 48 -8.31 -0.57 -8.42
CA ARG A 48 -9.73 -0.26 -8.25
C ARG A 48 -9.91 1.18 -7.80
N ILE A 49 -10.62 1.98 -8.61
CA ILE A 49 -10.92 3.40 -8.32
C ILE A 49 -12.43 3.58 -8.43
N ILE A 50 -13.06 4.08 -7.36
CA ILE A 50 -14.49 4.36 -7.30
C ILE A 50 -14.67 5.84 -6.95
N ALA A 51 -15.18 6.61 -7.90
CA ALA A 51 -15.43 8.03 -7.73
C ALA A 51 -16.39 8.28 -6.55
N GLY A 52 -16.06 9.26 -5.70
CA GLY A 52 -16.84 9.57 -4.49
C GLY A 52 -16.64 8.59 -3.34
N TYR A 53 -15.75 7.60 -3.47
CA TYR A 53 -15.50 6.62 -2.42
C TYR A 53 -14.01 6.45 -2.10
N MET A 54 -13.25 5.74 -2.95
CA MET A 54 -11.85 5.42 -2.65
C MET A 54 -11.04 5.00 -3.89
N ALA A 55 -9.71 4.99 -3.72
CA ALA A 55 -8.76 4.34 -4.62
C ALA A 55 -8.00 3.25 -3.85
N GLN A 56 -8.01 2.03 -4.37
CA GLN A 56 -7.41 0.85 -3.77
C GLN A 56 -6.23 0.35 -4.60
N GLY A 57 -5.12 0.10 -3.91
CA GLY A 57 -3.88 -0.44 -4.46
C GLY A 57 -3.27 -1.45 -3.49
N GLY A 58 -1.94 -1.58 -3.51
CA GLY A 58 -1.21 -2.35 -2.49
C GLY A 58 -1.14 -3.87 -2.73
N ASP A 59 -1.79 -4.39 -3.78
CA ASP A 59 -1.54 -5.75 -4.25
C ASP A 59 -0.15 -5.80 -4.92
N VAL A 60 0.86 -6.25 -4.18
CA VAL A 60 2.25 -6.33 -4.64
C VAL A 60 2.58 -7.62 -5.39
N THR A 61 1.62 -8.54 -5.54
CA THR A 61 1.88 -9.87 -6.11
C THR A 61 1.11 -10.15 -7.40
N LYS A 62 -0.16 -9.74 -7.49
CA LYS A 62 -1.03 -10.01 -8.66
C LYS A 62 -1.58 -8.77 -9.35
N PHE A 63 -1.44 -7.59 -8.74
CA PHE A 63 -1.87 -6.30 -9.27
C PHE A 63 -3.36 -6.19 -9.62
N ASN A 64 -4.22 -7.05 -9.08
CA ASN A 64 -5.65 -7.11 -9.43
C ASN A 64 -6.59 -7.22 -8.21
N GLY A 65 -6.04 -7.24 -7.00
CA GLY A 65 -6.79 -7.30 -5.75
C GLY A 65 -6.97 -8.72 -5.19
N ALA A 66 -6.55 -9.77 -5.90
CA ALA A 66 -6.59 -11.15 -5.43
C ALA A 66 -5.25 -11.62 -4.79
N GLY A 67 -4.31 -10.69 -4.62
CA GLY A 67 -2.98 -10.92 -4.06
C GLY A 67 -2.71 -10.06 -2.82
N GLY A 68 -1.44 -9.67 -2.68
CA GLY A 68 -0.92 -8.98 -1.49
C GLY A 68 -0.29 -9.94 -0.48
N ILE A 69 0.70 -9.42 0.24
CA ILE A 69 1.38 -10.08 1.35
C ILE A 69 1.90 -8.99 2.29
N SER A 70 1.93 -9.28 3.59
CA SER A 70 2.54 -8.41 4.59
C SER A 70 3.98 -8.83 4.87
N ILE A 71 4.74 -7.98 5.57
CA ILE A 71 6.07 -8.37 6.06
C ILE A 71 6.03 -9.49 7.11
N TYR A 72 4.85 -9.80 7.64
CA TYR A 72 4.60 -10.82 8.65
C TYR A 72 4.05 -12.13 8.07
N GLY A 73 3.85 -12.21 6.75
CA GLY A 73 3.21 -13.35 6.08
C GLY A 73 1.97 -12.94 5.27
N GLU A 74 1.16 -13.92 4.84
CA GLU A 74 -0.01 -13.68 3.99
C GLU A 74 -1.04 -12.72 4.61
N LYS A 75 -1.23 -12.81 5.92
CA LYS A 75 -2.15 -11.97 6.70
C LYS A 75 -1.59 -11.73 8.09
N PHE A 76 -2.04 -10.67 8.74
CA PHE A 76 -1.83 -10.40 10.17
C PHE A 76 -3.13 -9.86 10.78
N GLU A 77 -3.28 -10.02 12.09
CA GLU A 77 -4.48 -9.61 12.83
C GLU A 77 -4.74 -8.10 12.78
N ASP A 78 -6.01 -7.71 12.88
CA ASP A 78 -6.41 -6.31 13.06
C ASP A 78 -5.79 -5.75 14.35
N GLU A 79 -5.01 -4.68 14.23
CA GLU A 79 -4.21 -4.17 15.34
C GLU A 79 -5.07 -3.43 16.38
N ASN A 80 -5.99 -2.57 15.95
CA ASN A 80 -7.07 -1.97 16.74
C ASN A 80 -8.05 -1.17 15.85
N PHE A 81 -9.12 -0.65 16.46
CA PHE A 81 -10.16 0.19 15.82
C PHE A 81 -10.52 1.42 16.67
N ARG A 82 -9.55 1.92 17.44
CA ARG A 82 -9.79 3.06 18.35
C ARG A 82 -9.75 4.39 17.62
#